data_AF-M3CYF5-F1
#
_entry.id   AF-M3CYF5-F1
#
_cell.length_a   1.000
_cell.length_b   1.000
_cell.length_c   1.000
_cell.angle_alpha   90.00
_cell.angle_beta   90.00
_cell.angle_gamma   90.00
#
_symmetry.space_group_name_H-M   'P 1'
#
loop_
_entity.id
_entity.type
_entity.pdbx_description
1 polymer ?
#
loop_
_entity_poly.entity_id
_entity_poly.type
_entity_poly.pdbx_seq_one_letter_code
_entity_poly.pdbx_strand_id
1 'polypeptide(L)' 'GITLDRAVIDITSKEFIPRLRYIAVSRVKTLNSLIFEKPFDFSFFTNRLSATAIARKADIERRRLECLLPENTSDQDT' A
#
# COMPACT_ATOMS: atom_id res chain seq x y z
N GLY A 1 16.51 14.85 8.38
CA GLY A 1 15.03 14.97 8.39
C GLY A 1 14.65 16.03 9.40
N ILE A 2 13.66 16.87 9.09
CA ILE A 2 13.21 17.91 10.02
C ILE A 2 12.38 17.29 11.15
N THR A 3 12.48 17.87 12.34
CA THR A 3 11.64 17.55 13.50
C THR A 3 10.96 18.84 13.92
N LEU A 4 9.66 18.79 14.19
CA LEU A 4 8.84 19.93 14.56
C LEU A 4 8.36 19.74 15.99
N ASP A 5 8.39 20.82 16.78
CA ASP A 5 7.89 20.78 18.16
C ASP A 5 6.36 20.76 18.18
N ARG A 6 5.71 21.49 17.27
CA ARG A 6 4.25 21.52 17.07
C ARG A 6 3.92 21.64 15.58
N ALA A 7 2.82 21.04 15.14
CA ALA A 7 2.36 21.17 13.75
C ALA A 7 0.84 21.07 13.62
N VAL A 8 0.30 21.79 12.63
CA VAL A 8 -1.04 21.60 12.09
C VAL A 8 -0.88 20.93 10.73
N ILE A 9 -1.53 19.77 10.52
CA ILE A 9 -1.35 18.93 9.33
C ILE A 9 -2.69 18.63 8.66
N ASP A 10 -2.78 18.83 7.35
CA ASP A 10 -3.84 18.25 6.52
C ASP A 10 -3.36 16.93 5.88
N ILE A 11 -4.01 15.82 6.24
CA ILE A 11 -3.74 14.49 5.67
C ILE A 11 -4.76 14.06 4.62
N THR A 12 -5.80 14.85 4.38
CA THR A 12 -6.91 14.51 3.47
C THR A 12 -6.52 14.63 2.00
N SER A 13 -5.51 15.45 1.69
CA SER A 13 -4.96 15.57 0.35
C SER A 13 -4.43 14.22 -0.17
N LYS A 14 -4.51 14.03 -1.48
CA LYS A 14 -3.94 12.85 -2.16
C LYS A 14 -2.42 12.82 -1.93
N GLU A 15 -1.90 11.66 -1.54
CA GLU A 15 -0.45 11.47 -1.47
C GLU A 15 0.16 11.49 -2.88
N PHE A 16 1.18 12.34 -3.07
CA PHE A 16 2.00 12.33 -4.29
C PHE A 16 3.10 11.26 -4.24
N ILE A 17 3.56 10.93 -3.03
CA ILE A 17 4.61 9.96 -2.76
C ILE A 17 4.06 8.98 -1.71
N PRO A 18 4.29 7.66 -1.85
CA PRO A 18 3.84 6.69 -0.86
C PRO A 18 4.28 7.05 0.56
N ARG A 19 3.37 6.92 1.54
CA ARG A 19 3.63 7.13 2.97
C ARG A 19 3.93 8.58 3.36
N LEU A 20 3.58 9.55 2.52
CA LEU A 20 3.79 10.96 2.83
C LEU A 20 3.02 11.38 4.09
N ARG A 21 1.81 10.87 4.31
CA ARG A 21 1.02 11.14 5.54
C ARG A 21 1.74 10.63 6.79
N TYR A 22 2.30 9.43 6.73
CA TYR A 22 3.09 8.87 7.83
C TYR A 22 4.33 9.70 8.12
N ILE A 23 5.03 10.12 7.06
CA ILE A 23 6.20 10.99 7.16
C ILE A 23 5.85 12.32 7.80
N ALA A 24 4.70 12.93 7.46
CA ALA A 24 4.26 14.20 8.03
C ALA A 24 3.94 14.07 9.53
N VAL A 25 3.16 13.05 9.91
CA VAL A 25 2.78 12.78 11.31
C VAL A 25 4.02 12.48 12.18
N SER A 26 4.99 11.72 11.65
CA SER A 26 6.22 11.38 12.38
C SER A 26 7.21 12.54 12.60
N ARG A 27 6.94 13.74 12.07
CA ARG A 27 7.78 14.92 12.35
C ARG A 27 7.55 15.51 13.72
N VAL A 28 6.43 15.20 14.37
CA VAL A 28 6.07 15.71 15.70
C VAL A 28 6.35 14.65 16.76
N LYS A 29 6.94 15.05 17.88
CA LYS A 29 7.36 14.12 18.95
C LYS A 29 6.20 13.58 19.79
N THR A 30 5.16 14.39 20.00
CA THR A 30 4.04 14.06 20.89
C THR A 30 2.70 14.32 20.23
N LEU A 31 1.70 13.48 20.50
CA LEU A 31 0.36 13.63 19.92
C LEU A 31 -0.33 14.91 20.36
N ASN A 32 -0.11 15.36 21.60
CA ASN A 32 -0.64 16.62 22.13
C ASN A 32 -0.14 17.86 21.38
N SER A 33 0.95 17.72 20.61
CA SER A 33 1.56 18.78 19.83
C SER A 33 1.17 18.72 18.34
N LEU A 34 0.28 17.79 17.98
CA LEU A 34 -0.19 17.56 16.63
C LEU A 34 -1.69 17.88 16.52
N ILE A 35 -2.05 18.74 15.60
CA ILE A 35 -3.44 19.06 15.27
C ILE A 35 -3.68 18.68 13.81
N PHE A 36 -4.80 18.02 13.53
CA PHE A 36 -5.25 17.80 12.16
C PHE A 36 -6.21 18.92 11.75
N GLU A 37 -5.99 19.53 10.58
CA GLU A 37 -6.87 20.59 10.05
C GLU A 37 -8.29 20.07 9.78
N LYS A 38 -8.40 18.78 9.44
CA LYS A 38 -9.64 18.04 9.20
C LYS A 38 -9.70 16.79 10.09
N PRO A 39 -10.89 16.20 10.30
CA PRO A 39 -11.02 14.99 11.11
C PRO A 39 -10.08 13.87 10.62
N PHE A 40 -9.45 13.18 11.58
CA PHE A 40 -8.60 12.04 11.30
C PHE A 40 -9.44 10.85 10.82
N ASP A 41 -9.08 10.30 9.66
CA ASP A 41 -9.66 9.07 9.13
C ASP A 41 -8.56 8.04 8.88
N PHE A 42 -8.65 6.90 9.58
CA PHE A 42 -7.68 5.81 9.47
C PHE A 42 -7.73 5.13 8.10
N SER A 43 -8.82 5.29 7.33
CA SER A 43 -8.95 4.78 5.96
C SER A 43 -7.87 5.32 5.01
N PHE A 44 -7.23 6.45 5.37
CA PHE A 44 -6.11 7.03 4.63
C PHE A 44 -4.80 6.26 4.75
N PHE A 45 -4.67 5.38 5.75
CA PHE A 45 -3.48 4.58 6.01
C PHE A 45 -3.65 3.12 5.60
N THR A 46 -4.86 2.72 5.17
CA THR A 46 -5.09 1.37 4.66
C THR A 46 -4.63 1.27 3.21
N ASN A 47 -3.96 0.16 2.89
CA ASN A 47 -3.60 -0.14 1.50
C ASN A 47 -4.87 -0.38 0.70
N ARG A 48 -5.28 0.59 -0.12
CA ARG A 48 -6.23 0.33 -1.17
C ARG A 48 -5.58 -0.60 -2.18
N LEU A 49 -6.25 -1.72 -2.49
CA LEU A 49 -5.80 -2.63 -3.55
C LEU A 49 -5.77 -1.84 -4.85
N SER A 50 -4.58 -1.59 -5.38
CA SER A 50 -4.44 -0.97 -6.70
C SER A 50 -4.84 -1.98 -7.77
N ALA A 51 -5.30 -1.48 -8.93
CA ALA A 51 -5.57 -2.34 -10.08
C ALA A 51 -4.35 -3.21 -10.42
N THR A 52 -3.14 -2.67 -10.27
CA THR A 52 -1.88 -3.41 -10.42
C THR A 52 -1.71 -4.53 -9.39
N ALA A 53 -2.06 -4.30 -8.12
CA ALA A 53 -2.00 -5.34 -7.10
C ALA A 53 -2.98 -6.48 -7.38
N ILE A 54 -4.18 -6.16 -7.88
CA ILE A 54 -5.18 -7.16 -8.31
C ILE A 54 -4.66 -7.97 -9.49
N ALA A 55 -4.17 -7.30 -10.55
CA ALA A 55 -3.62 -7.95 -11.74
C ALA A 55 -2.42 -8.84 -11.40
N ARG A 56 -1.51 -8.36 -10.53
CA ARG A 56 -0.37 -9.16 -10.04
C ARG A 56 -0.84 -10.41 -9.29
N LYS A 57 -1.85 -10.29 -8.42
CA LYS A 57 -2.39 -11.45 -7.71
C LYS A 57 -2.97 -12.48 -8.69
N ALA A 58 -3.74 -12.05 -9.67
CA ALA A 58 -4.30 -12.93 -10.70
C ALA A 58 -3.20 -13.63 -11.51
N ASP A 59 -2.14 -12.92 -11.89
CA ASP A 59 -1.00 -13.50 -12.60
C ASP A 59 -0.21 -14.50 -11.74
N ILE A 60 -0.02 -14.22 -10.45
CA ILE A 60 0.60 -15.17 -9.51
C ILE A 60 -0.21 -16.46 -9.43
N GLU A 61 -1.53 -16.37 -9.28
CA GLU A 61 -2.39 -17.57 -9.23
C GLU A 61 -2.37 -18.35 -10.55
N ARG A 62 -2.37 -17.66 -11.70
CA ARG A 62 -2.23 -18.30 -13.03
C ARG A 62 -0.92 -19.09 -13.13
N ARG A 63 0.21 -18.46 -12.80
CA ARG A 63 1.54 -19.12 -12.86
C ARG A 63 1.65 -20.27 -11.87
N ARG A 64 1.05 -20.12 -10.68
CA ARG A 64 1.03 -21.18 -9.67
C ARG A 64 0.31 -22.42 -10.20
N LEU A 65 -0.81 -22.23 -10.91
CA LEU A 65 -1.54 -23.33 -11.52
C LEU A 65 -0.69 -23.99 -12.63
N GLU A 66 -0.06 -23.20 -13.50
CA GLU A 66 0.81 -23.69 -14.57
C GLU A 66 1.99 -24.53 -14.05
N CYS A 67 2.63 -24.12 -12.95
CA CYS A 67 3.72 -24.90 -12.33
C CYS A 67 3.25 -26.21 -11.67
N LEU A 68 1.95 -26.39 -11.41
CA LEU A 68 1.39 -27.56 -10.76
C LEU A 68 0.78 -28.57 -11.75
N LEU A 69 0.68 -28.21 -13.03
CA LEU A 69 0.25 -29.14 -14.07
C LEU A 69 1.44 -30.06 -14.42
N PRO A 70 1.33 -31.39 -14.26
CA PRO A 70 2.34 -32.28 -14.81
C PRO A 70 2.42 -32.06 -16.32
N GLU A 71 3.62 -32.08 -16.88
CA GLU A 71 3.81 -32.23 -18.32
C GLU A 71 3.00 -33.46 -18.73
N ASN A 72 1.88 -33.26 -19.44
CA ASN A 72 1.20 -34.34 -20.11
C ASN A 72 2.16 -34.78 -21.21
N THR A 73 3.04 -35.74 -20.89
CA THR A 73 3.80 -36.52 -21.87
C THR A 73 2.76 -37.27 -22.70
N SER A 74 2.30 -36.61 -23.76
CA SER A 74 1.64 -37.23 -24.88
C SER A 74 2.69 -38.05 -25.65
N ASP A 75 3.13 -39.15 -25.05
CA ASP A 75 3.74 -40.26 -25.78
C ASP A 75 2.58 -41.10 -26.33
N GLN A 76 1.95 -40.57 -27.36
CA GLN A 76 1.14 -41.31 -28.32
C GLN A 76 1.78 -41.04 -29.67
N ASP A 77 2.76 -41.85 -30.06
CA ASP A 77 3.04 -42.09 -31.48
C ASP A 77 3.79 -43.42 -31.66
N THR A 78 3.11 -44.31 -32.40
CA THR A 78 3.52 -45.59 -33.01
C THR A 78 3.49 -46.86 -32.16
#